data_AF-A0A7S3B800-F1
#
_entry.id   AF-A0A7S3B800-F1
#
_cell.length_a   1.000
_cell.length_b   1.000
_cell.length_c   1.000
_cell.angle_alpha   90.00
_cell.angle_beta   90.00
_cell.angle_gamma   90.00
#
_symmetry.space_group_name_H-M   'P 1'
#
loop_
_entity.id
_entity.type
_entity.pdbx_description
1 polymer ?
#
loop_
_entity_poly.entity_id
_entity_poly.type
_entity_poly.pdbx_seq_one_letter_code
_entity_poly.pdbx_strand_id
1 'polypeptide(L)'
;MSSAVRVHYYQWKKVKAMEGSEHMGGFTRILHSGHADKLMDEIPTDVVDPLPPHMTKGFVVLSRPNAIDQWLRTFADKYPEQYYIMSEPDHLWLRPIPNLMLGEHTPAAFPFFYITPQKTPDITNKFLDKKISAKEMKMIDPIGNSPVMISKGDLRRIAPAWHNVSLAIKHDAEADKAWGWVLEMYGYSFAAWNAGIHHKLYPNFMAQPPWDKAISDFYILHYTYGCDYNEKGVFTPGKVGAWRFDKRRFSGRYPPKTYPPFPPKVPELTRKLVDIVMEAANALPDWPDE
;
A
#
# COMPACT_ATOMS: atom_id res chain seq x y z
N MET A 1 17.64 -1.51 -6.55
CA MET A 1 16.98 -0.42 -5.79
C MET A 1 15.65 -0.12 -6.46
N SER A 2 14.57 0.02 -5.68
CA SER A 2 13.21 0.14 -6.22
C SER A 2 12.99 1.55 -6.80
N SER A 3 12.94 1.67 -8.11
CA SER A 3 12.56 2.91 -8.81
C SER A 3 11.19 3.44 -8.37
N ALA A 4 10.27 2.54 -7.99
CA ALA A 4 8.92 2.87 -7.55
C ALA A 4 8.89 3.84 -6.35
N VAL A 5 9.69 3.58 -5.30
CA VAL A 5 9.70 4.46 -4.11
C VAL A 5 10.24 5.84 -4.42
N ARG A 6 11.17 5.97 -5.39
CA ARG A 6 11.66 7.28 -5.85
C ARG A 6 10.55 8.06 -6.57
N VAL A 7 9.80 7.40 -7.45
CA VAL A 7 8.64 8.02 -8.13
C VAL A 7 7.58 8.43 -7.11
N HIS A 8 7.30 7.57 -6.12
CA HIS A 8 6.33 7.86 -5.06
C HIS A 8 6.74 9.09 -4.24
N TYR A 9 7.99 9.15 -3.80
CA TYR A 9 8.52 10.29 -3.05
C TYR A 9 8.57 11.57 -3.89
N TYR A 10 9.01 11.48 -5.15
CA TYR A 10 8.99 12.59 -6.10
C TYR A 10 7.57 13.17 -6.24
N GLN A 11 6.58 12.30 -6.48
CA GLN A 11 5.19 12.71 -6.65
C GLN A 11 4.58 13.25 -5.35
N TRP A 12 4.93 12.66 -4.19
CA TRP A 12 4.54 13.19 -2.89
C TRP A 12 5.05 14.62 -2.67
N LYS A 13 6.33 14.91 -2.97
CA LYS A 13 6.90 16.27 -2.84
C LYS A 13 6.13 17.28 -3.68
N LYS A 14 5.79 16.91 -4.92
CA LYS A 14 5.00 17.78 -5.82
C LYS A 14 3.63 18.07 -5.26
N VAL A 15 2.91 17.03 -4.81
CA VAL A 15 1.56 17.18 -4.26
C VAL A 15 1.58 17.95 -2.94
N LYS A 16 2.61 17.76 -2.11
CA LYS A 16 2.81 18.50 -0.86
C LYS A 16 3.10 19.99 -1.09
N ALA A 17 3.50 20.40 -2.29
CA ALA A 17 3.70 21.80 -2.65
C ALA A 17 2.44 22.47 -3.24
N MET A 18 1.35 21.73 -3.43
CA MET A 18 0.08 22.27 -3.94
C MET A 18 -0.75 22.94 -2.84
N GLU A 19 -1.63 23.85 -3.22
CA GLU A 19 -2.70 24.39 -2.36
C GLU A 19 -3.61 23.25 -1.83
N GLY A 20 -4.07 23.33 -0.58
CA GLY A 20 -4.88 22.28 0.05
C GLY A 20 -4.08 21.13 0.68
N SER A 21 -2.76 21.28 0.80
CA SER A 21 -1.85 20.27 1.36
C SER A 21 -1.46 20.50 2.82
N GLU A 22 -2.23 21.33 3.55
CA GLU A 22 -1.94 21.76 4.92
C GLU A 22 -1.83 20.57 5.88
N HIS A 23 -2.60 19.51 5.63
CA HIS A 23 -2.62 18.30 6.45
C HIS A 23 -1.59 17.23 6.06
N MET A 24 -0.86 17.41 4.95
CA MET A 24 0.17 16.43 4.55
C MET A 24 1.44 16.64 5.40
N GLY A 25 1.74 15.73 6.31
CA GLY A 25 2.97 15.75 7.12
C GLY A 25 4.21 15.27 6.37
N GLY A 26 5.27 14.88 7.07
CA GLY A 26 6.48 14.31 6.48
C GLY A 26 6.29 12.98 5.73
N PHE A 27 7.33 12.56 5.01
CA PHE A 27 7.42 11.28 4.33
C PHE A 27 8.65 10.52 4.83
N THR A 28 8.45 9.33 5.36
CA THR A 28 9.53 8.46 5.84
C THR A 28 9.40 7.09 5.21
N ARG A 29 10.49 6.61 4.59
CA ARG A 29 10.62 5.24 4.13
C ARG A 29 11.13 4.37 5.29
N ILE A 30 10.44 3.28 5.57
CA ILE A 30 10.91 2.27 6.54
C ILE A 30 11.66 1.19 5.77
N LEU A 31 12.99 1.17 5.88
CA LEU A 31 13.87 0.23 5.20
C LEU A 31 14.18 -0.96 6.11
N HIS A 32 13.53 -2.10 5.84
CA HIS A 32 13.65 -3.33 6.63
C HIS A 32 14.76 -4.28 6.13
N SER A 33 15.90 -3.73 5.72
CA SER A 33 17.06 -4.48 5.21
C SER A 33 18.14 -4.71 6.27
N GLY A 34 18.01 -4.05 7.43
CA GLY A 34 19.04 -3.99 8.48
C GLY A 34 20.23 -3.09 8.16
N HIS A 35 20.30 -2.50 6.95
CA HIS A 35 21.47 -1.75 6.50
C HIS A 35 21.07 -0.54 5.65
N ALA A 36 21.88 0.51 5.68
CA ALA A 36 21.66 1.68 4.84
C ALA A 36 21.74 1.33 3.34
N ASP A 37 20.96 2.03 2.52
CA ASP A 37 21.07 1.99 1.07
C ASP A 37 21.30 3.40 0.49
N LYS A 38 21.66 3.49 -0.80
CA LYS A 38 21.95 4.77 -1.45
C LYS A 38 20.74 5.70 -1.57
N LEU A 39 19.52 5.20 -1.42
CA LEU A 39 18.32 6.06 -1.49
C LEU A 39 18.10 6.83 -0.18
N MET A 40 18.85 6.54 0.88
CA MET A 40 18.82 7.34 2.11
C MET A 40 19.33 8.77 1.91
N ASP A 41 20.17 8.99 0.89
CA ASP A 41 20.64 10.33 0.51
C ASP A 41 19.54 11.16 -0.18
N GLU A 42 18.49 10.50 -0.70
CA GLU A 42 17.38 11.13 -1.45
C GLU A 42 16.08 11.17 -0.64
N ILE A 43 15.77 10.10 0.10
CA ILE A 43 14.49 9.85 0.75
C ILE A 43 14.71 9.72 2.25
N PRO A 44 14.03 10.51 3.11
CA PRO A 44 14.09 10.33 4.56
C PRO A 44 13.75 8.88 4.90
N THR A 45 14.67 8.21 5.59
CA THR A 45 14.62 6.76 5.79
C THR A 45 15.03 6.40 7.21
N ASP A 46 14.24 5.53 7.83
CA ASP A 46 14.63 4.82 9.05
C ASP A 46 14.92 3.36 8.71
N VAL A 47 16.05 2.85 9.19
CA VAL A 47 16.47 1.46 8.98
C VAL A 47 16.03 0.62 10.17
N VAL A 48 15.36 -0.50 9.88
CA VAL A 48 14.93 -1.50 10.86
C VAL A 48 15.42 -2.88 10.45
N ASP A 49 15.44 -3.81 11.39
CA ASP A 49 15.96 -5.15 11.15
C ASP A 49 14.97 -5.98 10.30
N PRO A 50 15.47 -6.80 9.36
CA PRO A 50 14.63 -7.69 8.58
C PRO A 50 14.00 -8.74 9.50
N LEU A 51 12.81 -9.21 9.12
CA LEU A 51 12.24 -10.39 9.75
C LEU A 51 13.15 -11.61 9.42
N PRO A 52 13.54 -12.44 10.41
CA PRO A 52 14.41 -13.58 10.14
C PRO A 52 13.84 -14.49 9.05
N PRO A 53 14.66 -14.94 8.07
CA PRO A 53 14.15 -15.67 6.90
C PRO A 53 13.30 -16.89 7.25
N HIS A 54 13.65 -17.62 8.31
CA HIS A 54 12.92 -18.82 8.77
C HIS A 54 11.48 -18.52 9.21
N MET A 55 11.19 -17.30 9.68
CA MET A 55 9.83 -16.89 10.08
C MET A 55 8.94 -16.52 8.88
N THR A 56 9.54 -16.13 7.75
CA THR A 56 8.75 -15.68 6.58
C THR A 56 8.11 -16.84 5.82
N LYS A 57 8.66 -18.06 5.92
CA LYS A 57 8.37 -19.18 5.00
C LYS A 57 8.39 -18.75 3.52
N GLY A 58 9.31 -17.84 3.15
CA GLY A 58 9.41 -17.27 1.80
C GLY A 58 8.40 -16.17 1.47
N PHE A 59 7.49 -15.83 2.38
CA PHE A 59 6.49 -14.77 2.20
C PHE A 59 7.01 -13.43 2.74
N VAL A 60 7.69 -12.68 1.88
CA VAL A 60 8.39 -11.43 2.23
C VAL A 60 7.47 -10.33 2.78
N VAL A 61 6.17 -10.39 2.50
CA VAL A 61 5.18 -9.39 2.93
C VAL A 61 5.07 -9.32 4.46
N LEU A 62 5.38 -10.41 5.18
CA LEU A 62 5.46 -10.42 6.65
C LEU A 62 6.52 -9.47 7.23
N SER A 63 7.47 -9.02 6.41
CA SER A 63 8.46 -8.02 6.82
C SER A 63 7.81 -6.67 7.13
N ARG A 64 6.64 -6.38 6.55
CA ARG A 64 5.93 -5.10 6.72
C ARG A 64 5.41 -4.87 8.14
N PRO A 65 4.58 -5.76 8.74
CA PRO A 65 4.16 -5.58 10.12
C PRO A 65 5.34 -5.56 11.09
N ASN A 66 6.36 -6.40 10.86
CA ASN A 66 7.61 -6.38 11.64
C ASN A 66 8.29 -5.01 11.57
N ALA A 67 8.44 -4.45 10.38
CA ALA A 67 9.10 -3.17 10.17
C ALA A 67 8.35 -2.02 10.84
N ILE A 68 7.02 -1.99 10.74
CA ILE A 68 6.19 -0.96 11.36
C ILE A 68 6.21 -1.06 12.88
N ASP A 69 6.10 -2.27 13.45
CA ASP A 69 6.19 -2.46 14.90
C ASP A 69 7.56 -2.01 15.45
N GLN A 70 8.65 -2.43 14.80
CA GLN A 70 10.00 -1.97 15.16
C GLN A 70 10.14 -0.45 15.06
N TRP A 71 9.68 0.14 13.96
CA TRP A 71 9.77 1.59 13.72
C TRP A 71 8.99 2.39 14.78
N LEU A 72 7.81 1.92 15.20
CA LEU A 72 7.01 2.58 16.24
C LEU A 72 7.69 2.61 17.61
N ARG A 73 8.48 1.58 17.92
CA ARG A 73 9.21 1.45 19.20
C ARG A 73 10.51 2.25 19.22
N THR A 74 11.07 2.58 18.06
CA THR A 74 12.46 3.08 17.95
C THR A 74 12.56 4.49 17.34
N PHE A 75 11.69 4.83 16.39
CA PHE A 75 11.80 6.06 15.61
C PHE A 75 10.57 6.97 15.71
N ALA A 76 9.36 6.41 15.86
CA ALA A 76 8.11 7.19 15.74
C ALA A 76 7.98 8.39 16.71
N ASP A 77 8.62 8.36 17.88
CA ASP A 77 8.59 9.48 18.83
C ASP A 77 9.46 10.67 18.41
N LYS A 78 10.35 10.50 17.42
CA LYS A 78 11.16 11.58 16.83
C LYS A 78 10.33 12.50 15.92
N TYR A 79 9.17 12.02 15.46
CA TYR A 79 8.32 12.69 14.49
C TYR A 79 7.14 13.39 15.18
N PRO A 80 6.88 14.67 14.89
CA PRO A 80 5.79 15.43 15.51
C PRO A 80 4.40 14.95 15.09
N GLU A 81 4.28 14.30 13.92
CA GLU A 81 3.01 13.84 13.36
C GLU A 81 2.30 12.85 14.30
N GLN A 82 1.00 13.07 14.50
CA GLN A 82 0.14 12.22 15.33
C GLN A 82 -0.75 11.28 14.50
N TYR A 83 -0.75 11.45 13.19
CA TYR A 83 -1.52 10.64 12.24
C TYR A 83 -0.59 10.20 11.11
N TYR A 84 -0.76 8.95 10.67
CA TYR A 84 0.05 8.36 9.62
C TYR A 84 -0.83 7.83 8.52
N ILE A 85 -0.36 7.95 7.27
CA ILE A 85 -0.88 7.19 6.14
C ILE A 85 0.14 6.10 5.83
N MET A 86 -0.23 4.85 6.09
CA MET A 86 0.53 3.70 5.61
C MET A 86 0.33 3.59 4.10
N SER A 87 1.43 3.47 3.35
CA SER A 87 1.43 3.55 1.89
C SER A 87 2.46 2.57 1.30
N GLU A 88 2.26 2.14 0.06
CA GLU A 88 3.18 1.23 -0.65
C GLU A 88 4.03 1.99 -1.68
N PRO A 89 5.24 1.50 -2.02
CA PRO A 89 6.11 2.15 -3.03
C PRO A 89 5.48 2.37 -4.40
N ASP A 90 4.42 1.64 -4.74
CA ASP A 90 3.68 1.74 -5.99
C ASP A 90 2.34 2.50 -5.83
N HIS A 91 2.23 3.31 -4.79
CA HIS A 91 1.23 4.36 -4.71
C HIS A 91 1.74 5.64 -5.37
N LEU A 92 0.89 6.32 -6.13
CA LEU A 92 1.18 7.65 -6.68
C LEU A 92 0.10 8.63 -6.23
N TRP A 93 0.53 9.80 -5.74
CA TRP A 93 -0.38 10.85 -5.32
C TRP A 93 -1.01 11.56 -6.52
N LEU A 94 -2.34 11.70 -6.49
CA LEU A 94 -3.11 12.42 -7.51
C LEU A 94 -3.39 13.87 -7.09
N ARG A 95 -3.59 14.10 -5.80
CA ARG A 95 -3.83 15.43 -5.22
C ARG A 95 -3.60 15.46 -3.70
N PRO A 96 -3.63 16.63 -3.06
CA PRO A 96 -3.53 16.74 -1.62
C PRO A 96 -4.66 16.02 -0.88
N ILE A 97 -4.33 15.37 0.23
CA ILE A 97 -5.29 14.69 1.09
C ILE A 97 -5.46 15.47 2.40
N PRO A 98 -6.71 15.80 2.81
CA PRO A 98 -6.94 16.31 4.16
C PRO A 98 -6.78 15.17 5.18
N ASN A 99 -6.60 15.50 6.46
CA ASN A 99 -6.70 14.48 7.50
C ASN A 99 -8.17 14.02 7.62
N LEU A 100 -8.45 12.83 7.07
CA LEU A 100 -9.77 12.19 7.04
C LEU A 100 -10.29 11.80 8.43
N MET A 101 -9.44 11.85 9.46
CA MET A 101 -9.81 11.56 10.85
C MET A 101 -10.21 12.81 11.64
N LEU A 102 -10.12 14.02 11.09
CA LEU A 102 -10.49 15.24 11.81
C LEU A 102 -11.98 15.22 12.18
N GLY A 103 -12.27 15.48 13.46
CA GLY A 103 -13.62 15.51 14.04
C GLY A 103 -14.11 14.15 14.53
N GLU A 104 -14.01 13.10 13.72
CA GLU A 104 -14.53 11.77 14.06
C GLU A 104 -13.52 10.87 14.81
N HIS A 105 -12.22 11.20 14.76
CA HIS A 105 -11.12 10.41 15.34
C HIS A 105 -11.10 8.94 14.90
N THR A 106 -11.82 8.58 13.85
CA THR A 106 -11.96 7.22 13.33
C THR A 106 -10.97 7.02 12.18
N PRO A 107 -10.11 5.98 12.21
CA PRO A 107 -9.21 5.65 11.11
C PRO A 107 -9.94 5.54 9.76
N ALA A 108 -9.27 5.92 8.68
CA ALA A 108 -9.82 5.87 7.32
C ALA A 108 -9.07 4.82 6.49
N ALA A 109 -9.80 3.96 5.79
CA ALA A 109 -9.19 2.87 5.02
C ALA A 109 -9.87 2.66 3.67
N PHE A 110 -9.10 2.15 2.70
CA PHE A 110 -9.66 1.67 1.44
C PHE A 110 -10.30 0.28 1.61
N PRO A 111 -11.54 0.06 1.14
CA PRO A 111 -12.20 -1.24 1.22
C PRO A 111 -11.70 -2.22 0.12
N PHE A 112 -11.22 -3.38 0.55
CA PHE A 112 -10.81 -4.47 -0.31
C PHE A 112 -11.88 -5.56 -0.37
N PHE A 113 -12.58 -5.64 -1.51
CA PHE A 113 -13.71 -6.56 -1.71
C PHE A 113 -13.40 -8.06 -1.50
N TYR A 114 -12.13 -8.45 -1.52
CA TYR A 114 -11.67 -9.82 -1.32
C TYR A 114 -11.37 -10.18 0.14
N ILE A 115 -11.38 -9.20 1.06
CA ILE A 115 -11.27 -9.46 2.50
C ILE A 115 -12.67 -9.80 3.02
N THR A 116 -12.91 -11.10 3.22
CA THR A 116 -14.25 -11.65 3.51
C THR A 116 -14.18 -12.76 4.57
N PRO A 117 -13.83 -12.42 5.83
CA PRO A 117 -13.59 -13.40 6.90
C PRO A 117 -14.79 -14.31 7.20
N GLN A 118 -16.01 -13.84 6.94
CA GLN A 118 -17.24 -14.61 7.09
C GLN A 118 -17.36 -15.81 6.14
N LYS A 119 -16.56 -15.88 5.06
CA LYS A 119 -16.55 -17.02 4.13
C LYS A 119 -15.75 -18.21 4.67
N THR A 120 -14.93 -18.00 5.68
CA THR A 120 -14.07 -19.02 6.30
C THR A 120 -14.15 -18.93 7.83
N PRO A 121 -15.35 -19.07 8.44
CA PRO A 121 -15.57 -18.74 9.85
C PRO A 121 -14.72 -19.57 10.82
N ASP A 122 -14.53 -20.86 10.54
CA ASP A 122 -13.71 -21.73 11.39
C ASP A 122 -12.24 -21.33 11.37
N ILE A 123 -11.71 -20.94 10.21
CA ILE A 123 -10.35 -20.42 10.05
C ILE A 123 -10.23 -19.05 10.74
N THR A 124 -11.16 -18.14 10.49
CA THR A 124 -11.19 -16.79 11.08
C THR A 124 -11.13 -16.84 12.61
N ASN A 125 -11.97 -17.68 13.23
CA ASN A 125 -12.05 -17.78 14.70
C ASN A 125 -10.76 -18.33 15.36
N LYS A 126 -9.81 -18.88 14.61
CA LYS A 126 -8.48 -19.26 15.17
C LYS A 126 -7.63 -18.04 15.52
N PHE A 127 -7.90 -16.89 14.91
CA PHE A 127 -7.04 -15.69 14.99
C PHE A 127 -7.71 -14.49 15.66
N LEU A 128 -8.93 -14.66 16.18
CA LEU A 128 -9.63 -13.65 16.97
C LEU A 128 -9.51 -13.95 18.45
N ASP A 129 -9.42 -12.91 19.28
CA ASP A 129 -9.32 -13.06 20.74
C ASP A 129 -10.59 -13.69 21.33
N LYS A 130 -11.73 -13.47 20.67
CA LYS A 130 -13.03 -14.04 21.02
C LYS A 130 -13.67 -14.66 19.79
N LYS A 131 -14.20 -15.87 19.94
CA LYS A 131 -15.00 -16.49 18.89
C LYS A 131 -16.26 -15.69 18.66
N ILE A 132 -16.56 -15.43 17.40
CA ILE A 132 -17.76 -14.70 16.96
C ILE A 132 -18.50 -15.47 15.88
N SER A 133 -19.77 -15.13 15.69
CA SER A 133 -20.61 -15.69 14.63
C SER A 133 -20.19 -15.19 13.25
N ALA A 134 -20.55 -15.93 12.19
CA ALA A 134 -20.36 -15.49 10.81
C ALA A 134 -21.11 -14.16 10.50
N LYS A 135 -22.16 -13.83 11.27
CA LYS A 135 -22.86 -12.54 11.16
C LYS A 135 -22.00 -11.40 11.69
N GLU A 136 -21.37 -11.58 12.85
CA GLU A 136 -20.45 -10.61 13.44
C GLU A 136 -19.17 -10.45 12.60
N MET A 137 -18.68 -11.52 11.96
CA MET A 137 -17.53 -11.43 11.05
C MET A 137 -17.76 -10.47 9.87
N LYS A 138 -19.01 -10.22 9.48
CA LYS A 138 -19.32 -9.20 8.45
C LYS A 138 -19.09 -7.77 8.94
N MET A 139 -18.92 -7.58 10.24
CA MET A 139 -18.61 -6.29 10.87
C MET A 139 -17.09 -6.06 11.00
N ILE A 140 -16.25 -7.06 10.69
CA ILE A 140 -14.82 -6.85 10.52
C ILE A 140 -14.64 -6.03 9.23
N ASP A 141 -13.98 -4.89 9.34
CA ASP A 141 -13.75 -4.01 8.19
C ASP A 141 -12.99 -4.79 7.08
N PRO A 142 -13.47 -4.76 5.82
CA PRO A 142 -12.86 -5.50 4.73
C PRO A 142 -11.64 -4.74 4.21
N ILE A 143 -10.57 -4.66 5.01
CA ILE A 143 -9.42 -3.79 4.75
C ILE A 143 -8.09 -4.53 4.78
N GLY A 144 -7.01 -3.83 4.44
CA GLY A 144 -5.65 -4.20 4.77
C GLY A 144 -4.94 -3.02 5.40
N ASN A 145 -3.62 -3.08 5.54
CA ASN A 145 -2.87 -2.01 6.17
C ASN A 145 -2.64 -0.78 5.27
N SER A 146 -2.86 -0.88 3.95
CA SER A 146 -2.47 0.16 3.00
C SER A 146 -3.48 0.30 1.83
N PRO A 147 -3.97 1.51 1.53
CA PRO A 147 -3.79 2.73 2.31
C PRO A 147 -4.70 2.74 3.55
N VAL A 148 -4.11 3.09 4.69
CA VAL A 148 -4.85 3.39 5.92
C VAL A 148 -4.29 4.66 6.54
N MET A 149 -5.19 5.59 6.88
CA MET A 149 -4.91 6.70 7.76
C MET A 149 -5.31 6.35 9.20
N ILE A 150 -4.36 6.41 10.12
CA ILE A 150 -4.54 5.98 11.52
C ILE A 150 -3.76 6.87 12.46
N SER A 151 -4.22 7.00 13.71
CA SER A 151 -3.48 7.73 14.75
C SER A 151 -2.21 6.96 15.15
N LYS A 152 -1.16 7.67 15.59
CA LYS A 152 0.06 7.07 16.16
C LYS A 152 -0.27 6.13 17.32
N GLY A 153 -1.23 6.53 18.17
CA GLY A 153 -1.66 5.75 19.34
C GLY A 153 -2.33 4.44 18.96
N ASP A 154 -3.29 4.46 18.03
CA ASP A 154 -3.97 3.25 17.57
C ASP A 154 -3.03 2.34 16.79
N LEU A 155 -2.16 2.91 15.96
CA LEU A 155 -1.15 2.13 15.24
C LEU A 155 -0.20 1.39 16.22
N ARG A 156 0.20 2.04 17.33
CA ARG A 156 0.96 1.39 18.41
C ARG A 156 0.20 0.24 19.08
N ARG A 157 -1.13 0.37 19.24
CA ARG A 157 -1.96 -0.68 19.83
C ARG A 157 -2.07 -1.90 18.92
N ILE A 158 -2.16 -1.69 17.61
CA ILE A 158 -2.39 -2.80 16.67
C ILE A 158 -1.11 -3.42 16.10
N ALA A 159 -0.01 -2.68 15.95
CA ALA A 159 1.17 -3.16 15.22
C ALA A 159 1.78 -4.46 15.79
N PRO A 160 1.94 -4.63 17.12
CA PRO A 160 2.42 -5.90 17.68
C PRO A 160 1.46 -7.07 17.41
N ALA A 161 0.16 -6.83 17.54
CA ALA A 161 -0.87 -7.84 17.29
C ALA A 161 -0.94 -8.21 15.80
N TRP A 162 -0.87 -7.22 14.91
CA TRP A 162 -0.82 -7.41 13.46
C TRP A 162 0.38 -8.28 13.07
N HIS A 163 1.58 -7.99 13.60
CA HIS A 163 2.76 -8.83 13.40
C HIS A 163 2.55 -10.27 13.82
N ASN A 164 2.09 -10.49 15.05
CA ASN A 164 1.91 -11.83 15.61
C ASN A 164 0.81 -12.62 14.88
N VAL A 165 -0.32 -11.98 14.58
CA VAL A 165 -1.43 -12.62 13.87
C VAL A 165 -1.03 -12.97 12.44
N SER A 166 -0.37 -12.07 11.70
CA SER A 166 0.10 -12.38 10.35
C SER A 166 1.08 -13.56 10.33
N LEU A 167 1.98 -13.65 11.32
CA LEU A 167 2.85 -14.81 11.49
C LEU A 167 2.06 -16.08 11.80
N ALA A 168 1.12 -16.03 12.74
CA ALA A 168 0.28 -17.17 13.10
C ALA A 168 -0.51 -17.70 11.90
N ILE A 169 -1.09 -16.79 11.11
CA ILE A 169 -1.80 -17.14 9.87
C ILE A 169 -0.86 -17.84 8.88
N LYS A 170 0.35 -17.31 8.66
CA LYS A 170 1.32 -17.95 7.75
C LYS A 170 1.77 -19.33 8.24
N HIS A 171 1.73 -19.58 9.54
CA HIS A 171 2.16 -20.85 10.12
C HIS A 171 1.04 -21.89 10.21
N ASP A 172 -0.22 -21.50 10.11
CA ASP A 172 -1.37 -22.40 9.97
C ASP A 172 -1.58 -22.78 8.49
N ALA A 173 -1.48 -24.08 8.19
CA ALA A 173 -1.55 -24.57 6.81
C ALA A 173 -2.92 -24.33 6.14
N GLU A 174 -4.00 -24.31 6.91
CA GLU A 174 -5.35 -24.09 6.40
C GLU A 174 -5.56 -22.61 6.06
N ALA A 175 -5.12 -21.72 6.96
CA ALA A 175 -5.22 -20.27 6.79
C ALA A 175 -4.30 -19.74 5.69
N ASP A 176 -3.04 -20.19 5.63
CA ASP A 176 -2.11 -19.85 4.55
C ASP A 176 -2.68 -20.28 3.18
N LYS A 177 -3.26 -21.47 3.10
CA LYS A 177 -3.92 -21.94 1.88
C LYS A 177 -5.17 -21.13 1.54
N ALA A 178 -5.96 -20.74 2.53
CA ALA A 178 -7.22 -20.02 2.32
C ALA A 178 -7.01 -18.57 1.88
N TRP A 179 -6.04 -17.86 2.46
CA TRP A 179 -5.87 -16.41 2.23
C TRP A 179 -4.62 -16.07 1.42
N GLY A 180 -3.61 -16.94 1.37
CA GLY A 180 -2.45 -16.82 0.48
C GLY A 180 -1.84 -15.42 0.45
N TRP A 181 -1.79 -14.79 -0.72
CA TRP A 181 -1.09 -13.51 -0.92
C TRP A 181 -1.68 -12.33 -0.14
N VAL A 182 -2.95 -12.41 0.32
CA VAL A 182 -3.61 -11.36 1.13
C VAL A 182 -3.62 -11.67 2.63
N LEU A 183 -2.96 -12.73 3.08
CA LEU A 183 -3.02 -13.16 4.48
C LEU A 183 -2.57 -12.08 5.47
N GLU A 184 -1.64 -11.21 5.07
CA GLU A 184 -1.14 -10.13 5.93
C GLU A 184 -2.25 -9.09 6.17
N MET A 185 -3.05 -8.78 5.13
CA MET A 185 -4.19 -7.87 5.22
C MET A 185 -5.29 -8.41 6.14
N TYR A 186 -5.52 -9.73 6.15
CA TYR A 186 -6.37 -10.36 7.16
C TYR A 186 -5.79 -10.19 8.56
N GLY A 187 -4.47 -10.35 8.72
CA GLY A 187 -3.80 -10.10 9.99
C GLY A 187 -3.99 -8.68 10.50
N TYR A 188 -3.92 -7.67 9.62
CA TYR A 188 -4.23 -6.29 9.98
C TYR A 188 -5.69 -6.13 10.44
N SER A 189 -6.64 -6.65 9.65
CA SER A 189 -8.07 -6.56 9.95
C SER A 189 -8.44 -7.23 11.28
N PHE A 190 -7.84 -8.39 11.59
CA PHE A 190 -8.05 -9.09 12.85
C PHE A 190 -7.41 -8.38 14.04
N ALA A 191 -6.20 -7.82 13.87
CA ALA A 191 -5.57 -7.01 14.91
C ALA A 191 -6.39 -5.76 15.25
N ALA A 192 -6.92 -5.07 14.24
CA ALA A 192 -7.82 -3.94 14.43
C ALA A 192 -9.12 -4.35 15.15
N TRP A 193 -9.76 -5.44 14.71
CA TRP A 193 -10.95 -6.00 15.35
C TRP A 193 -10.72 -6.34 16.82
N ASN A 194 -9.65 -7.08 17.13
CA ASN A 194 -9.32 -7.49 18.49
C ASN A 194 -9.04 -6.28 19.40
N ALA A 195 -8.46 -5.21 18.85
CA ALA A 195 -8.23 -3.96 19.55
C ALA A 195 -9.49 -3.06 19.67
N GLY A 196 -10.63 -3.46 19.08
CA GLY A 196 -11.85 -2.67 19.03
C GLY A 196 -11.73 -1.40 18.18
N ILE A 197 -10.83 -1.40 17.19
CA ILE A 197 -10.60 -0.28 16.27
C ILE A 197 -11.33 -0.56 14.96
N HIS A 198 -12.26 0.33 14.61
CA HIS A 198 -13.02 0.29 13.37
C HIS A 198 -12.58 1.42 12.44
N HIS A 199 -12.74 1.21 11.14
CA HIS A 199 -12.35 2.13 10.10
C HIS A 199 -13.57 2.65 9.35
N LYS A 200 -13.56 3.94 9.05
CA LYS A 200 -14.43 4.50 8.04
C LYS A 200 -13.90 4.11 6.67
N LEU A 201 -14.74 3.49 5.86
CA LEU A 201 -14.37 3.03 4.53
C LEU A 201 -14.46 4.19 3.54
N TYR A 202 -13.35 4.46 2.84
CA TYR A 202 -13.24 5.50 1.81
C TYR A 202 -12.90 4.84 0.47
N PRO A 203 -13.90 4.50 -0.37
CA PRO A 203 -13.66 3.95 -1.70
C PRO A 203 -12.80 4.87 -2.57
N ASN A 204 -12.96 6.19 -2.42
CA ASN A 204 -12.19 7.18 -3.19
C ASN A 204 -10.83 7.50 -2.55
N PHE A 205 -10.37 6.73 -1.56
CA PHE A 205 -8.98 6.85 -1.08
C PHE A 205 -8.02 6.53 -2.24
N MET A 206 -8.27 5.43 -2.95
CA MET A 206 -7.31 4.89 -3.92
C MET A 206 -8.00 4.41 -5.20
N ALA A 207 -7.46 4.82 -6.34
CA ALA A 207 -7.83 4.31 -7.65
C ALA A 207 -6.99 3.07 -8.04
N GLN A 208 -7.56 2.17 -8.82
CA GLN A 208 -6.93 0.93 -9.29
C GLN A 208 -6.99 0.83 -10.83
N PRO A 209 -6.11 1.52 -11.56
CA PRO A 209 -5.99 1.32 -13.00
C PRO A 209 -5.55 -0.13 -13.30
N PRO A 210 -6.03 -0.73 -14.40
CA PRO A 210 -6.85 -0.15 -15.46
C PRO A 210 -8.37 -0.27 -15.23
N TRP A 211 -8.80 -0.70 -14.03
CA TRP A 211 -10.23 -0.89 -13.71
C TRP A 211 -10.93 0.45 -13.51
N ASP A 212 -10.31 1.34 -12.73
CA ASP A 212 -10.70 2.74 -12.68
C ASP A 212 -10.18 3.47 -13.93
N LYS A 213 -11.05 4.28 -14.54
CA LYS A 213 -10.78 4.90 -15.85
C LYS A 213 -10.47 6.39 -15.77
N ALA A 214 -11.04 7.08 -14.80
CA ALA A 214 -10.94 8.52 -14.62
C ALA A 214 -10.21 8.84 -13.31
N ILE A 215 -9.59 10.02 -13.24
CA ILE A 215 -8.94 10.51 -12.02
C ILE A 215 -9.97 10.77 -10.90
N SER A 216 -11.22 11.12 -11.27
CA SER A 216 -12.37 11.34 -10.38
C SER A 216 -11.99 12.14 -9.12
N ASP A 217 -12.44 11.69 -7.95
CA ASP A 217 -12.15 12.21 -6.64
C ASP A 217 -11.14 11.33 -5.85
N PHE A 218 -10.33 10.51 -6.53
CA PHE A 218 -9.26 9.72 -5.90
C PHE A 218 -8.05 10.53 -5.39
N TYR A 219 -7.55 10.21 -4.19
CA TYR A 219 -6.35 10.86 -3.62
C TYR A 219 -5.04 10.23 -4.10
N ILE A 220 -5.00 8.91 -4.17
CA ILE A 220 -3.87 8.15 -4.70
C ILE A 220 -4.35 7.18 -5.78
N LEU A 221 -3.41 6.67 -6.57
CA LEU A 221 -3.61 5.47 -7.38
C LEU A 221 -2.62 4.39 -6.97
N HIS A 222 -2.98 3.12 -7.18
CA HIS A 222 -2.14 1.95 -6.97
C HIS A 222 -1.99 1.17 -8.27
N TYR A 223 -0.79 1.16 -8.84
CA TYR A 223 -0.53 0.54 -10.15
C TYR A 223 -0.13 -0.93 -10.03
N THR A 224 -0.96 -1.70 -9.32
CA THR A 224 -0.73 -3.12 -9.08
C THR A 224 -1.01 -4.01 -10.30
N TYR A 225 -1.99 -3.65 -11.12
CA TYR A 225 -2.43 -4.43 -12.28
C TYR A 225 -1.69 -4.03 -13.56
N GLY A 226 -1.44 -5.03 -14.41
CA GLY A 226 -0.95 -4.78 -15.77
C GLY A 226 -1.98 -4.01 -16.60
N CYS A 227 -1.55 -2.88 -17.15
CA CYS A 227 -2.34 -2.03 -18.03
C CYS A 227 -2.06 -2.43 -19.49
N ASP A 228 -2.68 -3.52 -19.93
CA ASP A 228 -2.53 -4.10 -21.26
C ASP A 228 -3.67 -3.68 -22.22
N TYR A 229 -3.32 -3.16 -23.39
CA TYR A 229 -4.29 -2.68 -24.39
C TYR A 229 -3.94 -3.15 -25.80
N ASN A 230 -4.95 -3.41 -26.62
CA ASN A 230 -4.74 -3.60 -28.06
C ASN A 230 -4.42 -2.26 -28.76
N GLU A 231 -4.15 -2.31 -30.07
CA GLU A 231 -3.81 -1.13 -30.89
C GLU A 231 -4.87 -0.02 -30.87
N LYS A 232 -6.13 -0.38 -30.56
CA LYS A 232 -7.24 0.59 -30.44
C LYS A 232 -7.35 1.20 -29.05
N GLY A 233 -6.57 0.74 -28.07
CA GLY A 233 -6.65 1.16 -26.68
C GLY A 233 -7.75 0.45 -25.88
N VAL A 234 -8.20 -0.73 -26.32
CA VAL A 234 -9.16 -1.54 -25.58
C VAL A 234 -8.41 -2.46 -24.61
N PHE A 235 -8.80 -2.45 -23.34
CA PHE A 235 -8.16 -3.23 -22.27
C PHE A 235 -8.25 -4.74 -22.56
N THR A 236 -7.15 -5.46 -22.40
CA THR A 236 -7.03 -6.91 -22.65
C THR A 236 -6.64 -7.65 -21.36
N PRO A 237 -7.57 -7.82 -20.40
CA PRO A 237 -7.26 -8.46 -19.12
C PRO A 237 -6.72 -9.88 -19.32
N GLY A 238 -5.61 -10.18 -18.66
CA GLY A 238 -4.96 -11.50 -18.72
C GLY A 238 -4.23 -11.80 -20.04
N LYS A 239 -4.11 -10.84 -20.96
CA LYS A 239 -3.36 -11.01 -22.22
C LYS A 239 -2.42 -9.82 -22.44
N VAL A 240 -1.23 -10.12 -22.96
CA VAL A 240 -0.29 -9.07 -23.36
C VAL A 240 -0.89 -8.29 -24.53
N GLY A 241 -1.09 -7.00 -24.34
CA GLY A 241 -1.58 -6.09 -25.37
C GLY A 241 -0.48 -5.61 -26.32
N ALA A 242 -0.88 -4.97 -27.43
CA ALA A 242 0.04 -4.28 -28.33
C ALA A 242 0.73 -3.07 -27.64
N TRP A 243 0.03 -2.44 -26.70
CA TRP A 243 0.59 -1.46 -25.77
C TRP A 243 0.37 -1.96 -24.35
N ARG A 244 1.37 -1.83 -23.48
CA ARG A 244 1.29 -2.32 -22.10
C ARG A 244 2.06 -1.40 -21.19
N PHE A 245 1.55 -1.12 -19.98
CA PHE A 245 2.36 -0.69 -18.83
C PHE A 245 2.17 -1.70 -17.68
N ASP A 246 3.26 -2.33 -17.22
CA ASP A 246 3.21 -3.23 -16.06
C ASP A 246 4.52 -3.13 -15.28
N LYS A 247 4.42 -2.76 -14.00
CA LYS A 247 5.58 -2.61 -13.10
C LYS A 247 6.45 -3.86 -13.01
N ARG A 248 5.88 -5.05 -13.21
CA ARG A 248 6.61 -6.33 -13.16
C ARG A 248 7.69 -6.43 -14.24
N ARG A 249 7.54 -5.70 -15.35
CA ARG A 249 8.57 -5.58 -16.41
C ARG A 249 9.81 -4.85 -15.93
N PHE A 250 9.70 -4.09 -14.85
CA PHE A 250 10.79 -3.30 -14.27
C PHE A 250 11.32 -3.93 -12.98
N SER A 251 11.00 -5.21 -12.71
CA SER A 251 11.60 -5.93 -11.59
C SER A 251 13.12 -6.02 -11.81
N GLY A 252 13.89 -5.25 -11.04
CA GLY A 252 15.35 -5.19 -11.15
C GLY A 252 15.89 -4.12 -12.10
N ARG A 253 15.04 -3.28 -12.70
CA ARG A 253 15.47 -2.15 -13.55
C ARG A 253 14.56 -0.93 -13.38
N TYR A 254 14.97 0.20 -13.92
CA TYR A 254 14.15 1.41 -13.90
C TYR A 254 13.16 1.40 -15.07
N PRO A 255 11.94 1.94 -14.90
CA PRO A 255 11.10 2.32 -16.03
C PRO A 255 11.87 3.24 -16.99
N PRO A 256 11.65 3.13 -18.31
CA PRO A 256 12.33 3.98 -19.28
C PRO A 256 11.94 5.45 -19.09
N LYS A 257 12.74 6.39 -19.61
CA LYS A 257 12.40 7.83 -19.58
C LYS A 257 11.31 8.21 -20.58
N THR A 258 11.09 7.37 -21.58
CA THR A 258 10.07 7.57 -22.63
C THR A 258 9.22 6.32 -22.79
N TYR A 259 7.95 6.51 -23.16
CA TYR A 259 7.01 5.41 -23.43
C TYR A 259 6.43 5.53 -24.84
N PRO A 260 6.08 4.40 -25.50
CA PRO A 260 5.36 4.46 -26.77
C PRO A 260 4.07 5.28 -26.65
N PRO A 261 3.68 6.02 -27.70
CA PRO A 261 2.44 6.78 -27.71
C PRO A 261 1.24 5.92 -27.30
N PHE A 262 0.38 6.48 -26.46
CA PHE A 262 -0.82 5.79 -26.01
C PHE A 262 -1.78 5.54 -27.19
N PRO A 263 -2.32 4.31 -27.33
CA PRO A 263 -3.45 4.07 -28.21
C PRO A 263 -4.65 4.99 -27.91
N PRO A 264 -5.55 5.24 -28.87
CA PRO A 264 -6.59 6.26 -28.75
C PRO A 264 -7.50 6.11 -27.51
N LYS A 265 -7.89 4.87 -27.17
CA LYS A 265 -8.87 4.60 -26.10
C LYS A 265 -8.26 4.25 -24.74
N VAL A 266 -6.95 4.42 -24.54
CA VAL A 266 -6.36 4.25 -23.21
C VAL A 266 -7.00 5.25 -22.23
N PRO A 267 -7.54 4.79 -21.07
CA PRO A 267 -8.18 5.65 -20.09
C PRO A 267 -7.27 6.75 -19.53
N GLU A 268 -7.88 7.85 -19.10
CA GLU A 268 -7.19 9.00 -18.49
C GLU A 268 -6.32 8.59 -17.30
N LEU A 269 -6.84 7.76 -16.39
CA LEU A 269 -6.10 7.37 -15.19
C LEU A 269 -4.82 6.58 -15.53
N THR A 270 -4.87 5.72 -16.55
CA THR A 270 -3.69 4.98 -17.03
C THR A 270 -2.68 5.92 -17.67
N ARG A 271 -3.13 6.91 -18.45
CA ARG A 271 -2.24 7.94 -19.01
C ARG A 271 -1.55 8.69 -17.88
N LYS A 272 -2.32 9.14 -16.89
CA LYS A 272 -1.82 9.86 -15.72
C LYS A 272 -0.78 9.06 -14.93
N LEU A 273 -1.01 7.76 -14.72
CA LEU A 273 -0.03 6.85 -14.12
C LEU A 273 1.30 6.89 -14.88
N VAL A 274 1.28 6.65 -16.19
CA VAL A 274 2.50 6.61 -16.99
C VAL A 274 3.17 7.99 -17.02
N ASP A 275 2.40 9.07 -17.17
CA ASP A 275 2.92 10.43 -17.17
C ASP A 275 3.67 10.76 -15.87
N ILE A 276 3.13 10.40 -14.69
CA ILE A 276 3.82 10.61 -13.41
C ILE A 276 5.15 9.84 -13.36
N VAL A 277 5.15 8.58 -13.83
CA VAL A 277 6.36 7.75 -13.82
C VAL A 277 7.41 8.32 -14.78
N MET A 278 7.01 8.75 -15.98
CA MET A 278 7.92 9.35 -16.97
C MET A 278 8.44 10.70 -16.51
N GLU A 279 7.59 11.53 -15.91
CA GLU A 279 8.01 12.81 -15.36
C GLU A 279 9.09 12.62 -14.29
N ALA A 280 8.86 11.71 -13.34
CA ALA A 280 9.86 11.38 -12.32
C ALA A 280 11.15 10.81 -12.95
N ALA A 281 11.03 9.93 -13.94
CA ALA A 281 12.18 9.33 -14.63
C ALA A 281 13.06 10.38 -15.34
N ASN A 282 12.45 11.43 -15.91
CA ASN A 282 13.17 12.51 -16.58
C ASN A 282 13.73 13.55 -15.59
N ALA A 283 13.09 13.75 -14.44
CA ALA A 283 13.48 14.77 -13.47
C ALA A 283 14.50 14.30 -12.43
N LEU A 284 14.50 13.01 -12.09
CA LEU A 284 15.36 12.48 -11.03
C LEU A 284 16.79 12.21 -11.54
N PRO A 285 17.83 12.57 -10.77
CA PRO A 285 19.21 12.24 -11.11
C PRO A 285 19.45 10.73 -11.04
N ASP A 286 20.55 10.28 -11.64
CA ASP A 286 20.98 8.87 -11.62
C ASP A 286 19.87 7.90 -12.04
N TRP A 287 19.00 8.34 -12.94
CA TRP A 287 18.04 7.49 -13.61
C TRP A 287 18.71 6.89 -14.85
N PRO A 288 18.97 5.57 -14.88
CA PRO A 288 19.70 4.94 -15.97
C PRO A 288 19.05 5.26 -17.32
N ASP A 289 19.89 5.68 -18.28
CA ASP A 289 19.53 5.61 -19.69
C ASP A 289 19.55 4.12 -20.10
N GLU A 290 18.63 3.72 -20.97
CA GLU A 290 18.34 2.31 -21.31
C GLU A 290 19.58 1.45 -21.61
#